data_AF-K9SA50-F1
#
_entry.id   AF-K9SA50-F1
#
_cell.length_a   1.000
_cell.length_b   1.000
_cell.length_c   1.000
_cell.angle_alpha   90.00
_cell.angle_beta   90.00
_cell.angle_gamma   90.00
#
_symmetry.space_group_name_H-M   'P 1'
#
loop_
_entity.id
_entity.type
_entity.pdbx_description
1 polymer ?
#
loop_
_entity_poly.entity_id
_entity_poly.type
_entity_poly.pdbx_seq_one_letter_code
_entity_poly.pdbx_strand_id
1 'polypeptide(L)'
;MAYPSIESWIRQQTGLEANLIGVNRLVRAVRQRMDFYQLDSVDLYLNRLKVSAQELDILLEQIVIPETWFFRSRESFHYLKESVLKDWLPQHSASRLRVLSVPCSTGEEPYSIAIALREIGLTSAQFQIDAIDISRQAIAHALRGIYSPHSFRGNSPSFGARYFEPTPEGLQIQPLFRDSIHFSVGNLLQPAFWVDKPLYDIIFCRNLLIYFDGETRQKASQMLYRALKDQGVLFVGHAEMSQIFGQRFTPVQYPFAFAYRKSLPPKVGDRPKPKPAERSLPTLGTVAPQPSAPGLSLPGLSLVSSGRSLPSKPQPTPQPATPEPDNLLAQARTLADQGNLSQAIYLCEIFLRSDRTNADVYTLLGQLQQASGQEVEAEQSFQKAIYLQPRAEEALVHLALLREQQGDTSSATLLWQRVHRLRSPQADLP
;
A
#
# COMPACT_ATOMS: atom_id res chain seq x y z
N MET A 1 -26.46 -6.96 17.84
CA MET A 1 -25.88 -8.19 18.42
C MET A 1 -24.79 -8.67 17.48
N ALA A 2 -23.59 -8.89 17.99
CA ALA A 2 -22.50 -9.57 17.28
C ALA A 2 -22.84 -11.07 17.13
N TYR A 3 -22.17 -11.78 16.21
CA TYR A 3 -22.42 -13.21 15.94
C TYR A 3 -21.14 -14.03 16.16
N PRO A 4 -20.68 -14.24 17.41
CA PRO A 4 -19.34 -14.77 17.69
C PRO A 4 -19.07 -16.17 17.09
N SER A 5 -20.09 -17.02 17.02
CA SER A 5 -19.97 -18.37 16.46
C SER A 5 -19.74 -18.34 14.94
N ILE A 6 -20.40 -17.42 14.23
CA ILE A 6 -20.20 -17.19 12.79
C ILE A 6 -18.86 -16.50 12.54
N GLU A 7 -18.50 -15.50 13.34
CA GLU A 7 -17.21 -14.80 13.25
C GLU A 7 -16.03 -15.77 13.37
N SER A 8 -16.05 -16.61 14.42
CA SER A 8 -15.03 -17.64 14.64
C SER A 8 -14.97 -18.64 13.49
N TRP A 9 -16.12 -19.07 12.96
CA TRP A 9 -16.17 -20.01 11.87
C TRP A 9 -15.65 -19.41 10.54
N ILE A 10 -16.04 -18.18 10.19
CA ILE A 10 -15.54 -17.47 9.00
C ILE A 10 -14.02 -17.31 9.09
N ARG A 11 -13.51 -16.92 10.26
CA ARG A 11 -12.07 -16.82 10.50
C ARG A 11 -11.37 -18.16 10.28
N GLN A 12 -11.92 -19.26 10.78
CA GLN A 12 -11.33 -20.59 10.57
C GLN A 12 -11.29 -20.99 9.09
N GLN A 13 -12.31 -20.61 8.31
CA GLN A 13 -12.40 -20.99 6.89
C GLN A 13 -11.59 -20.08 5.96
N THR A 14 -11.48 -18.79 6.29
CA THR A 14 -10.97 -17.75 5.39
C THR A 14 -9.76 -16.98 5.93
N GLY A 15 -9.53 -17.02 7.24
CA GLY A 15 -8.55 -16.18 7.95
C GLY A 15 -9.02 -14.75 8.21
N LEU A 16 -10.17 -14.34 7.68
CA LEU A 16 -10.64 -12.97 7.79
C LEU A 16 -11.19 -12.68 9.19
N GLU A 17 -10.77 -11.55 9.76
CA GLU A 17 -11.22 -11.07 11.07
C GLU A 17 -12.41 -10.12 10.93
N ALA A 18 -13.52 -10.44 11.59
CA ALA A 18 -14.76 -9.66 11.50
C ALA A 18 -14.59 -8.21 11.94
N ASN A 19 -13.74 -7.97 12.95
CA ASN A 19 -13.41 -6.62 13.42
C ASN A 19 -12.69 -5.78 12.35
N LEU A 20 -11.87 -6.41 11.51
CA LEU A 20 -11.09 -5.73 10.46
C LEU A 20 -11.89 -5.55 9.17
N ILE A 21 -12.88 -6.42 8.91
CA ILE A 21 -13.83 -6.27 7.80
C ILE A 21 -14.94 -5.24 8.13
N GLY A 22 -15.24 -5.10 9.41
CA GLY A 22 -16.29 -4.26 9.96
C GLY A 22 -17.48 -5.09 10.46
N VAL A 23 -17.56 -5.26 11.78
CA VAL A 23 -18.58 -6.08 12.48
C VAL A 23 -20.00 -5.76 12.01
N ASN A 24 -20.31 -4.47 11.80
CA ASN A 24 -21.64 -4.04 11.37
C ASN A 24 -22.03 -4.56 9.98
N ARG A 25 -21.06 -4.72 9.06
CA ARG A 25 -21.31 -5.32 7.74
C ARG A 25 -21.65 -6.79 7.89
N LEU A 26 -20.87 -7.52 8.68
CA LEU A 26 -21.12 -8.94 8.95
C LEU A 26 -22.49 -9.14 9.61
N VAL A 27 -22.81 -8.35 10.64
CA VAL A 27 -24.10 -8.45 11.32
C VAL A 27 -25.26 -8.18 10.36
N ARG A 28 -25.15 -7.17 9.50
CA ARG A 28 -26.17 -6.86 8.49
C ARG A 28 -26.31 -7.99 7.47
N ALA A 29 -25.19 -8.50 6.97
CA ALA A 29 -25.17 -9.58 5.99
C ALA A 29 -25.81 -10.84 6.56
N VAL A 30 -25.37 -11.28 7.75
CA VAL A 30 -25.95 -12.45 8.45
C VAL A 30 -27.46 -12.29 8.64
N ARG A 31 -27.94 -11.11 9.08
CA ARG A 31 -29.38 -10.85 9.21
C ARG A 31 -30.13 -11.01 7.90
N GLN A 32 -29.64 -10.36 6.83
CA GLN A 32 -30.27 -10.46 5.51
C GLN A 32 -30.32 -11.91 5.01
N ARG A 33 -29.28 -12.70 5.27
CA ARG A 33 -29.26 -14.12 4.90
C ARG A 33 -30.18 -14.98 5.78
N MET A 34 -30.25 -14.71 7.08
CA MET A 34 -31.22 -15.35 7.98
C MET A 34 -32.67 -15.06 7.57
N ASP A 35 -32.98 -13.80 7.24
CA ASP A 35 -34.30 -13.38 6.76
C ASP A 35 -34.67 -14.09 5.44
N PHE A 36 -33.72 -14.22 4.51
CA PHE A 36 -33.91 -14.94 3.24
C PHE A 36 -34.32 -16.41 3.45
N TYR A 37 -33.73 -17.08 4.45
CA TYR A 37 -34.07 -18.46 4.80
C TYR A 37 -35.17 -18.59 5.86
N GLN A 38 -35.70 -17.47 6.37
CA GLN A 38 -36.66 -17.45 7.47
C GLN A 38 -36.14 -18.20 8.71
N LEU A 39 -34.86 -17.96 9.06
CA LEU A 39 -34.20 -18.58 10.20
C LEU A 39 -34.19 -17.63 11.41
N ASP A 40 -34.81 -18.05 12.50
CA ASP A 40 -34.83 -17.27 13.75
C ASP A 40 -33.65 -17.56 14.68
N SER A 41 -32.73 -18.45 14.26
CA SER A 41 -31.58 -18.88 15.06
C SER A 41 -30.27 -18.79 14.29
N VAL A 42 -29.29 -18.18 14.95
CA VAL A 42 -27.90 -18.06 14.45
C VAL A 42 -27.26 -19.43 14.26
N ASP A 43 -27.57 -20.39 15.13
CA ASP A 43 -27.02 -21.74 15.03
C ASP A 43 -27.58 -22.51 13.83
N LEU A 44 -28.85 -22.29 13.48
CA LEU A 44 -29.43 -22.85 12.26
C LEU A 44 -28.75 -22.30 11.01
N TYR A 45 -28.47 -20.99 11.01
CA TYR A 45 -27.75 -20.37 9.90
C TYR A 45 -26.28 -20.82 9.84
N LEU A 46 -25.61 -20.98 10.99
CA LEU A 46 -24.26 -21.55 11.03
C LEU A 46 -24.22 -22.99 10.49
N ASN A 47 -25.22 -23.82 10.79
CA ASN A 47 -25.31 -25.16 10.22
C ASN A 47 -25.51 -25.13 8.69
N ARG A 48 -26.29 -24.17 8.19
CA ARG A 48 -26.45 -23.93 6.75
C ARG A 48 -25.12 -23.57 6.10
N LEU A 49 -24.36 -22.64 6.70
CA LEU A 49 -23.03 -22.25 6.23
C LEU A 49 -22.05 -23.43 6.15
N LYS A 50 -22.08 -24.33 7.14
CA LYS A 50 -21.20 -25.51 7.18
C LYS A 50 -21.47 -26.52 6.06
N VAL A 51 -22.69 -26.59 5.54
CA VAL A 51 -23.07 -27.59 4.53
C VAL A 51 -23.23 -27.02 3.12
N SER A 52 -23.21 -25.68 2.97
CA SER A 52 -23.42 -25.00 1.69
C SER A 52 -22.27 -24.05 1.37
N ALA A 53 -21.36 -24.50 0.51
CA ALA A 53 -20.28 -23.66 -0.02
C ALA A 53 -20.83 -22.42 -0.74
N GLN A 54 -21.94 -22.58 -1.48
CA GLN A 54 -22.62 -21.47 -2.14
C GLN A 54 -23.12 -20.41 -1.14
N GLU A 55 -23.60 -20.83 0.02
CA GLU A 55 -24.07 -19.88 1.04
C GLU A 55 -22.91 -19.09 1.66
N LEU A 56 -21.78 -19.77 1.90
CA LEU A 56 -20.56 -19.11 2.32
C LEU A 56 -20.12 -18.08 1.28
N ASP A 57 -20.10 -18.42 0.00
CA ASP A 57 -19.72 -17.50 -1.08
C ASP A 57 -20.60 -16.23 -1.06
N ILE A 58 -21.93 -16.39 -0.98
CA ILE A 58 -22.87 -15.25 -0.91
C ILE A 58 -22.64 -14.39 0.34
N LEU A 59 -22.36 -15.01 1.49
CA LEU A 59 -22.07 -14.25 2.71
C LEU A 59 -20.76 -13.48 2.59
N LEU A 60 -19.70 -14.10 2.04
CA LEU A 60 -18.40 -13.47 1.84
C LEU A 60 -18.49 -12.27 0.91
N GLU A 61 -19.29 -12.36 -0.17
CA GLU A 61 -19.56 -11.25 -1.09
C GLU A 61 -20.17 -10.02 -0.41
N GLN A 62 -20.99 -10.22 0.63
CA GLN A 62 -21.63 -9.11 1.34
C GLN A 62 -20.71 -8.43 2.36
N ILE A 63 -19.68 -9.12 2.84
CA ILE A 63 -18.81 -8.62 3.92
C ILE A 63 -17.48 -8.10 3.37
N VAL A 64 -16.89 -8.77 2.38
CA VAL A 64 -15.64 -8.34 1.74
C VAL A 64 -16.00 -7.32 0.68
N ILE A 65 -15.49 -6.09 0.80
CA ILE A 65 -15.64 -5.07 -0.24
C ILE A 65 -14.40 -5.13 -1.13
N PRO A 66 -14.47 -5.75 -2.32
CA PRO A 66 -13.36 -5.72 -3.25
C PRO A 66 -13.24 -4.32 -3.86
N GLU A 67 -12.42 -3.45 -3.27
CA GLU A 67 -11.96 -2.25 -3.96
C GLU A 67 -10.69 -2.58 -4.74
N THR A 68 -10.81 -2.72 -6.05
CA THR A 68 -9.67 -2.88 -6.96
C THR A 68 -9.86 -2.02 -8.22
N TRP A 69 -8.76 -1.71 -8.89
CA TRP A 69 -8.71 -0.94 -10.13
C TRP A 69 -7.39 -1.17 -10.87
N PHE A 70 -7.41 -0.93 -12.17
CA PHE A 70 -6.23 -1.10 -13.01
C PHE A 70 -5.09 -0.20 -12.57
N PHE A 71 -3.88 -0.77 -12.48
CA PHE A 71 -2.66 -0.07 -12.09
C PHE A 71 -2.73 0.63 -10.72
N ARG A 72 -3.49 0.07 -9.76
CA ARG A 72 -3.46 0.53 -8.36
C ARG A 72 -2.02 0.50 -7.84
N SER A 73 -1.49 1.63 -7.36
CA SER A 73 -0.04 1.85 -7.06
C SER A 73 0.82 1.63 -8.30
N ARG A 74 0.86 2.62 -9.18
CA ARG A 74 1.44 2.54 -10.52
C ARG A 74 2.93 2.21 -10.49
N GLU A 75 3.62 2.70 -9.47
CA GLU A 75 5.04 2.55 -9.21
C GLU A 75 5.43 1.09 -8.98
N SER A 76 4.54 0.26 -8.39
CA SER A 76 4.73 -1.19 -8.30
C SER A 76 4.87 -1.83 -9.68
N PHE A 77 4.07 -1.39 -10.66
CA PHE A 77 4.14 -1.91 -12.03
C PHE A 77 5.33 -1.34 -12.83
N HIS A 78 5.75 -0.12 -12.53
CA HIS A 78 7.00 0.42 -13.08
C HIS A 78 8.20 -0.39 -12.58
N TYR A 79 8.28 -0.66 -11.28
CA TYR A 79 9.32 -1.52 -10.73
C TYR A 79 9.25 -2.97 -11.23
N LEU A 80 8.05 -3.53 -11.40
CA LEU A 80 7.86 -4.83 -12.05
C LEU A 80 8.54 -4.87 -13.43
N LYS A 81 8.26 -3.87 -14.29
CA LYS A 81 8.86 -3.78 -15.61
C LYS A 81 10.38 -3.68 -15.55
N GLU A 82 10.90 -2.81 -14.69
CA GLU A 82 12.34 -2.62 -14.55
C GLU A 82 13.06 -3.85 -14.01
N SER A 83 12.53 -4.48 -12.96
CA SER A 83 13.14 -5.68 -12.36
C SER A 83 13.12 -6.87 -13.31
N VAL A 84 12.06 -7.04 -14.10
CA VAL A 84 12.01 -8.10 -15.11
C VAL A 84 13.02 -7.86 -16.22
N LEU A 85 13.12 -6.63 -16.74
CA LEU A 85 14.07 -6.27 -17.81
C LEU A 85 15.53 -6.34 -17.37
N LYS A 86 15.85 -5.77 -16.20
CA LYS A 86 17.23 -5.58 -15.74
C LYS A 86 17.79 -6.77 -14.99
N ASP A 87 16.95 -7.46 -14.20
CA ASP A 87 17.43 -8.50 -13.30
C ASP A 87 17.04 -9.90 -13.77
N TRP A 88 15.77 -10.11 -14.13
CA TRP A 88 15.24 -11.44 -14.40
C TRP A 88 15.61 -11.96 -15.80
N LEU A 89 15.27 -11.21 -16.86
CA LEU A 89 15.47 -11.61 -18.25
C LEU A 89 16.93 -11.97 -18.61
N PRO A 90 17.96 -11.22 -18.18
CA PRO A 90 19.35 -11.55 -18.50
C PRO A 90 19.80 -12.92 -17.98
N GLN A 91 19.17 -13.38 -16.90
CA GLN A 91 19.50 -14.65 -16.25
C GLN A 91 18.59 -15.81 -16.68
N HIS A 92 17.46 -15.49 -17.34
CA HIS A 92 16.34 -16.43 -17.54
C HIS A 92 15.75 -16.37 -18.95
N SER A 93 16.57 -16.07 -19.96
CA SER A 93 16.13 -15.83 -21.36
C SER A 93 15.27 -16.96 -21.98
N ALA A 94 15.47 -18.21 -21.56
CA ALA A 94 14.71 -19.38 -22.01
C ALA A 94 13.67 -19.88 -20.99
N SER A 95 13.54 -19.24 -19.83
CA SER A 95 12.58 -19.64 -18.79
C SER A 95 11.26 -18.90 -18.94
N ARG A 96 10.22 -19.42 -18.28
CA ARG A 96 8.92 -18.76 -18.15
C ARG A 96 8.83 -18.06 -16.79
N LEU A 97 8.59 -16.76 -16.79
CA LEU A 97 8.37 -15.95 -15.59
C LEU A 97 7.07 -16.39 -14.92
N ARG A 98 7.12 -16.81 -13.65
CA ARG A 98 5.93 -17.19 -12.89
C ARG A 98 5.56 -16.10 -11.90
N VAL A 99 4.36 -15.57 -12.05
CA VAL A 99 3.78 -14.54 -11.18
C VAL A 99 2.56 -15.10 -10.47
N LEU A 100 2.41 -14.78 -9.19
CA LEU A 100 1.19 -15.03 -8.42
C LEU A 100 0.53 -13.69 -8.07
N SER A 101 -0.77 -13.56 -8.28
CA SER A 101 -1.60 -12.47 -7.73
C SER A 101 -2.63 -13.09 -6.79
N VAL A 102 -2.53 -12.77 -5.50
CA VAL A 102 -3.38 -13.35 -4.45
C VAL A 102 -3.57 -12.34 -3.31
N PRO A 103 -4.78 -11.82 -3.04
CA PRO A 103 -6.03 -12.07 -3.73
C PRO A 103 -6.08 -11.29 -5.05
N CYS A 104 -6.66 -11.87 -6.10
CA CYS A 104 -6.76 -11.19 -7.40
C CYS A 104 -8.05 -10.39 -7.59
N SER A 105 -9.03 -10.55 -6.71
CA SER A 105 -10.34 -9.91 -6.77
C SER A 105 -10.99 -10.09 -8.15
N THR A 106 -11.61 -9.03 -8.69
CA THR A 106 -12.27 -9.00 -10.02
C THR A 106 -11.29 -8.95 -11.20
N GLY A 107 -9.98 -9.14 -10.98
CA GLY A 107 -9.00 -9.39 -12.04
C GLY A 107 -8.20 -8.18 -12.51
N GLU A 108 -8.49 -6.97 -12.03
CA GLU A 108 -7.75 -5.77 -12.46
C GLU A 108 -6.25 -5.86 -12.18
N GLU A 109 -5.83 -6.46 -11.06
CA GLU A 109 -4.41 -6.66 -10.74
C GLU A 109 -3.70 -7.63 -11.71
N PRO A 110 -4.12 -8.89 -11.89
CA PRO A 110 -3.44 -9.79 -12.81
C PRO A 110 -3.47 -9.30 -14.26
N TYR A 111 -4.52 -8.60 -14.70
CA TYR A 111 -4.51 -7.96 -16.01
C TYR A 111 -3.54 -6.78 -16.08
N SER A 112 -3.39 -5.97 -15.03
CA SER A 112 -2.38 -4.90 -14.98
C SER A 112 -0.96 -5.47 -15.05
N ILE A 113 -0.71 -6.60 -14.38
CA ILE A 113 0.56 -7.34 -14.48
C ILE A 113 0.78 -7.80 -15.92
N ALA A 114 -0.22 -8.43 -16.55
CA ALA A 114 -0.12 -8.91 -17.93
C ALA A 114 0.18 -7.76 -18.91
N ILE A 115 -0.55 -6.64 -18.80
CA ILE A 115 -0.32 -5.45 -19.61
C ILE A 115 1.11 -4.95 -19.41
N ALA A 116 1.57 -4.79 -18.16
CA ALA A 116 2.91 -4.31 -17.86
C ALA A 116 4.02 -5.20 -18.45
N LEU A 117 3.86 -6.53 -18.39
CA LEU A 117 4.81 -7.47 -18.97
C LEU A 117 4.79 -7.47 -20.50
N ARG A 118 3.63 -7.29 -21.12
CA ARG A 118 3.50 -7.16 -22.58
C ARG A 118 4.09 -5.84 -23.08
N GLU A 119 3.95 -4.75 -22.34
CA GLU A 119 4.54 -3.43 -22.67
C GLU A 119 6.07 -3.48 -22.78
N ILE A 120 6.74 -4.39 -22.06
CA ILE A 120 8.20 -4.58 -22.14
C ILE A 120 8.60 -5.66 -23.15
N GLY A 121 7.66 -6.14 -23.97
CA GLY A 121 7.92 -7.03 -25.10
C GLY A 121 7.86 -8.53 -24.79
N LEU A 122 7.47 -8.96 -23.58
CA LEU A 122 7.28 -10.39 -23.33
C LEU A 122 6.10 -10.93 -24.13
N THR A 123 6.23 -12.16 -24.62
CA THR A 123 5.13 -12.93 -25.22
C THR A 123 4.36 -13.71 -24.15
N SER A 124 3.11 -14.10 -24.43
CA SER A 124 2.30 -14.91 -23.50
C SER A 124 2.92 -16.27 -23.15
N ALA A 125 3.86 -16.76 -23.97
CA ALA A 125 4.63 -17.97 -23.69
C ALA A 125 5.76 -17.75 -22.65
N GLN A 126 6.25 -16.51 -22.52
CA GLN A 126 7.37 -16.17 -21.63
C GLN A 126 6.96 -15.88 -20.20
N PHE A 127 5.66 -15.77 -19.90
CA PHE A 127 5.19 -15.63 -18.53
C PHE A 127 3.87 -16.36 -18.27
N GLN A 128 3.61 -16.65 -17.01
CA GLN A 128 2.36 -17.18 -16.49
C GLN A 128 1.99 -16.42 -15.23
N ILE A 129 0.72 -16.04 -15.11
CA ILE A 129 0.15 -15.41 -13.93
C ILE A 129 -0.86 -16.39 -13.35
N ASP A 130 -0.63 -16.88 -12.16
CA ASP A 130 -1.67 -17.56 -11.39
C ASP A 130 -2.41 -16.48 -10.58
N ALA A 131 -3.71 -16.36 -10.80
CA ALA A 131 -4.56 -15.34 -10.18
C ALA A 131 -5.60 -16.02 -9.30
N ILE A 132 -5.52 -15.78 -7.99
CA ILE A 132 -6.23 -16.57 -6.98
C ILE A 132 -7.08 -15.66 -6.14
N ASP A 133 -8.33 -16.04 -5.92
CA ASP A 133 -9.21 -15.39 -4.95
C ASP A 133 -10.08 -16.42 -4.24
N ILE A 134 -10.56 -16.09 -3.03
CA ILE A 134 -11.52 -16.92 -2.32
C ILE A 134 -12.94 -16.75 -2.88
N SER A 135 -13.24 -15.59 -3.48
CA SER A 135 -14.55 -15.28 -4.06
C SER A 135 -14.71 -15.89 -5.45
N ARG A 136 -15.63 -16.85 -5.58
CA ARG A 136 -15.99 -17.44 -6.89
C ARG A 136 -16.57 -16.41 -7.86
N GLN A 137 -17.37 -15.47 -7.36
CA GLN A 137 -17.96 -14.43 -8.17
C GLN A 137 -16.91 -13.44 -8.68
N ALA A 138 -15.92 -13.08 -7.86
CA ALA A 138 -14.80 -12.25 -8.29
C ALA A 138 -14.01 -12.94 -9.40
N ILE A 139 -13.72 -14.24 -9.25
CA ILE A 139 -13.09 -15.07 -10.29
C ILE A 139 -13.95 -15.14 -11.56
N ALA A 140 -15.26 -15.33 -11.44
CA ALA A 140 -16.16 -15.35 -12.60
C ALA A 140 -16.19 -14.00 -13.33
N HIS A 141 -16.15 -12.88 -12.59
CA HIS A 141 -16.01 -11.55 -13.17
C HIS A 141 -14.67 -11.40 -13.90
N ALA A 142 -13.57 -11.79 -13.27
CA ALA A 142 -12.23 -11.72 -13.84
C ALA A 142 -12.11 -12.53 -15.15
N LEU A 143 -12.73 -13.73 -15.20
CA LEU A 143 -12.81 -14.56 -16.40
C LEU A 143 -13.58 -13.91 -17.55
N ARG A 144 -14.70 -13.20 -17.26
CA ARG A 144 -15.41 -12.41 -18.28
C ARG A 144 -14.53 -11.25 -18.78
N GLY A 145 -13.85 -10.59 -17.84
CA GLY A 145 -12.92 -9.50 -18.11
C GLY A 145 -13.60 -8.27 -18.72
N ILE A 146 -14.82 -7.96 -18.29
CA ILE A 146 -15.62 -6.81 -18.74
C ILE A 146 -15.72 -5.83 -17.57
N TYR A 147 -15.26 -4.60 -17.78
CA TYR A 147 -15.07 -3.61 -16.73
C TYR A 147 -15.83 -2.31 -17.01
N SER A 148 -16.33 -1.72 -15.93
CA SER A 148 -16.97 -0.39 -15.97
C SER A 148 -15.93 0.74 -15.96
N PRO A 149 -16.30 1.98 -16.29
CA PRO A 149 -15.43 3.15 -16.16
C PRO A 149 -14.74 3.29 -14.78
N HIS A 150 -15.38 2.82 -13.71
CA HIS A 150 -14.86 2.93 -12.34
C HIS A 150 -13.58 2.10 -12.10
N SER A 151 -13.39 1.00 -12.84
CA SER A 151 -12.18 0.18 -12.76
C SER A 151 -10.94 0.88 -13.34
N PHE A 152 -11.11 1.98 -14.07
CA PHE A 152 -10.03 2.73 -14.71
C PHE A 152 -9.61 4.00 -13.96
N ARG A 153 -10.11 4.22 -12.74
CA ARG A 153 -9.76 5.40 -11.94
C ARG A 153 -8.24 5.55 -11.80
N GLY A 154 -7.75 6.79 -11.94
CA GLY A 154 -6.32 7.11 -11.91
C GLY A 154 -5.56 6.81 -13.23
N ASN A 155 -6.22 6.26 -14.25
CA ASN A 155 -5.63 6.05 -15.58
C ASN A 155 -5.99 7.18 -16.56
N SER A 156 -5.20 7.32 -17.63
CA SER A 156 -5.50 8.28 -18.70
C SER A 156 -6.79 7.90 -19.43
N PRO A 157 -7.53 8.87 -20.01
CA PRO A 157 -8.71 8.56 -20.83
C PRO A 157 -8.42 7.59 -21.98
N SER A 158 -7.19 7.62 -22.52
CA SER A 158 -6.71 6.72 -23.58
C SER A 158 -6.33 5.31 -23.11
N PHE A 159 -6.30 5.04 -21.81
CA PHE A 159 -5.90 3.73 -21.28
C PHE A 159 -6.88 2.63 -21.72
N GLY A 160 -8.19 2.85 -21.55
CA GLY A 160 -9.22 1.89 -21.95
C GLY A 160 -9.12 1.53 -23.44
N ALA A 161 -8.98 2.53 -24.31
CA ALA A 161 -8.89 2.31 -25.75
C ALA A 161 -7.65 1.52 -26.23
N ARG A 162 -6.57 1.46 -25.42
CA ARG A 162 -5.34 0.76 -25.80
C ARG A 162 -5.40 -0.75 -25.54
N TYR A 163 -6.06 -1.17 -24.46
CA TYR A 163 -5.99 -2.55 -23.97
C TYR A 163 -7.35 -3.25 -23.95
N PHE A 164 -8.43 -2.52 -24.21
CA PHE A 164 -9.81 -3.02 -24.12
C PHE A 164 -10.57 -2.75 -25.40
N GLU A 165 -11.62 -3.55 -25.61
CA GLU A 165 -12.58 -3.43 -26.70
C GLU A 165 -13.96 -3.07 -26.12
N PRO A 166 -14.71 -2.16 -26.76
CA PRO A 166 -16.04 -1.80 -26.28
C PRO A 166 -17.04 -2.94 -26.47
N THR A 167 -17.89 -3.15 -25.47
CA THR A 167 -19.01 -4.10 -25.49
C THR A 167 -20.27 -3.42 -24.91
N PRO A 168 -21.47 -3.98 -25.11
CA PRO A 168 -22.69 -3.43 -24.50
C PRO A 168 -22.65 -3.37 -22.96
N GLU A 169 -21.87 -4.25 -22.32
CA GLU A 169 -21.77 -4.35 -20.85
C GLU A 169 -20.61 -3.51 -20.25
N GLY A 170 -19.72 -2.96 -21.08
CA GLY A 170 -18.54 -2.21 -20.63
C GLY A 170 -17.33 -2.39 -21.55
N LEU A 171 -16.13 -2.18 -21.00
CA LEU A 171 -14.88 -2.38 -21.72
C LEU A 171 -14.30 -3.76 -21.41
N GLN A 172 -14.14 -4.58 -22.44
CA GLN A 172 -13.64 -5.94 -22.33
C GLN A 172 -12.14 -6.00 -22.61
N ILE A 173 -11.34 -6.61 -21.71
CA ILE A 173 -9.89 -6.74 -21.91
C ILE A 173 -9.60 -7.59 -23.16
N GLN A 174 -8.70 -7.13 -24.02
CA GLN A 174 -8.33 -7.83 -25.25
C GLN A 174 -7.81 -9.25 -24.97
N PRO A 175 -8.10 -10.25 -25.84
CA PRO A 175 -7.73 -11.64 -25.62
C PRO A 175 -6.23 -11.87 -25.33
N LEU A 176 -5.35 -11.11 -25.99
CA LEU A 176 -3.89 -11.29 -25.88
C LEU A 176 -3.33 -11.06 -24.46
N PHE A 177 -4.07 -10.39 -23.56
CA PHE A 177 -3.71 -10.19 -22.17
C PHE A 177 -4.29 -11.25 -21.23
N ARG A 178 -5.17 -12.13 -21.74
CA ARG A 178 -5.82 -13.21 -20.99
C ARG A 178 -5.02 -14.52 -21.04
N ASP A 179 -4.39 -14.81 -22.18
CA ASP A 179 -3.77 -16.11 -22.48
C ASP A 179 -2.69 -16.56 -21.48
N SER A 180 -2.07 -15.60 -20.78
CA SER A 180 -1.05 -15.85 -19.77
C SER A 180 -1.60 -16.02 -18.35
N ILE A 181 -2.91 -15.85 -18.12
CA ILE A 181 -3.50 -15.79 -16.78
C ILE A 181 -4.34 -17.04 -16.49
N HIS A 182 -4.08 -17.68 -15.35
CA HIS A 182 -4.84 -18.81 -14.83
C HIS A 182 -5.59 -18.39 -13.57
N PHE A 183 -6.89 -18.15 -13.72
CA PHE A 183 -7.76 -17.85 -12.60
C PHE A 183 -8.20 -19.12 -11.88
N SER A 184 -8.12 -19.15 -10.55
CA SER A 184 -8.71 -20.25 -9.77
C SER A 184 -9.14 -19.79 -8.38
N VAL A 185 -10.16 -20.48 -7.85
CA VAL A 185 -10.67 -20.23 -6.50
C VAL A 185 -9.75 -20.93 -5.50
N GLY A 186 -9.25 -20.20 -4.52
CA GLY A 186 -8.33 -20.76 -3.53
C GLY A 186 -8.14 -19.86 -2.32
N ASN A 187 -7.72 -20.47 -1.21
CA ASN A 187 -7.37 -19.75 0.01
C ASN A 187 -5.86 -19.92 0.27
N LEU A 188 -5.15 -18.79 0.32
CA LEU A 188 -3.72 -18.69 0.65
C LEU A 188 -3.35 -19.49 1.91
N LEU A 189 -4.22 -19.52 2.91
CA LEU A 189 -3.99 -20.12 4.22
C LEU A 189 -4.18 -21.65 4.24
N GLN A 190 -4.77 -22.23 3.20
CA GLN A 190 -5.02 -23.67 3.15
C GLN A 190 -3.79 -24.41 2.61
N PRO A 191 -3.22 -25.40 3.33
CA PRO A 191 -2.08 -26.17 2.82
C PRO A 191 -2.36 -26.87 1.49
N ALA A 192 -3.61 -27.34 1.30
CA ALA A 192 -4.04 -27.99 0.05
C ALA A 192 -3.94 -27.08 -1.17
N PHE A 193 -4.07 -25.76 -1.01
CA PHE A 193 -3.92 -24.79 -2.10
C PHE A 193 -2.49 -24.80 -2.70
N TRP A 194 -1.48 -25.14 -1.89
CA TRP A 194 -0.08 -25.13 -2.29
C TRP A 194 0.42 -26.47 -2.86
N VAL A 195 -0.42 -27.51 -2.83
CA VAL A 195 -0.07 -28.81 -3.42
C VAL A 195 0.12 -28.62 -4.93
N ASP A 196 1.22 -29.13 -5.46
CA ASP A 196 1.63 -29.04 -6.87
C ASP A 196 1.79 -27.62 -7.45
N LYS A 197 1.75 -26.58 -6.62
CA LYS A 197 2.03 -25.21 -7.06
C LYS A 197 3.54 -25.02 -7.27
N PRO A 198 3.98 -24.41 -8.38
CA PRO A 198 5.38 -24.10 -8.60
C PRO A 198 5.83 -22.98 -7.66
N LEU A 199 7.15 -22.78 -7.55
CA LEU A 199 7.69 -21.56 -6.97
C LEU A 199 7.52 -20.39 -7.94
N TYR A 200 7.24 -19.21 -7.40
CA TYR A 200 6.99 -17.98 -8.15
C TYR A 200 8.21 -17.07 -8.14
N ASP A 201 8.51 -16.44 -9.27
CA ASP A 201 9.53 -15.40 -9.37
C ASP A 201 9.03 -14.10 -8.71
N ILE A 202 7.73 -13.83 -8.85
CA ILE A 202 7.09 -12.61 -8.34
C ILE A 202 5.75 -12.98 -7.70
N ILE A 203 5.45 -12.40 -6.54
CA ILE A 203 4.14 -12.51 -5.89
C ILE A 203 3.60 -11.11 -5.63
N PHE A 204 2.36 -10.85 -6.03
CA PHE A 204 1.56 -9.73 -5.57
C PHE A 204 0.58 -10.24 -4.50
N CYS A 205 0.72 -9.73 -3.28
CA CYS A 205 -0.18 -9.97 -2.17
C CYS A 205 -0.54 -8.65 -1.52
N ARG A 206 -1.53 -7.96 -2.10
CA ARG A 206 -1.85 -6.58 -1.80
C ARG A 206 -3.25 -6.46 -1.25
N ASN A 207 -3.41 -5.64 -0.23
CA ASN A 207 -4.68 -5.31 0.41
C ASN A 207 -5.46 -6.55 0.92
N LEU A 208 -4.73 -7.55 1.44
CA LEU A 208 -5.30 -8.75 2.07
C LEU A 208 -4.90 -8.88 3.53
N LEU A 209 -3.62 -8.66 3.84
CA LEU A 209 -3.06 -8.87 5.17
C LEU A 209 -3.69 -7.91 6.20
N ILE A 210 -4.22 -6.77 5.75
CA ILE A 210 -5.00 -5.85 6.58
C ILE A 210 -6.26 -6.47 7.19
N TYR A 211 -6.77 -7.58 6.63
CA TYR A 211 -7.97 -8.27 7.11
C TYR A 211 -7.66 -9.46 8.04
N PHE A 212 -6.38 -9.74 8.30
CA PHE A 212 -5.94 -10.88 9.10
C PHE A 212 -5.48 -10.42 10.49
N ASP A 213 -5.69 -11.24 11.52
CA ASP A 213 -5.06 -11.05 12.83
C ASP A 213 -3.54 -11.32 12.81
N GLY A 214 -2.86 -11.09 13.92
CA GLY A 214 -1.40 -11.28 14.01
C GLY A 214 -0.94 -12.70 13.68
N GLU A 215 -1.64 -13.72 14.18
CA GLU A 215 -1.29 -15.13 13.92
C GLU A 215 -1.50 -15.51 12.45
N THR A 216 -2.64 -15.10 11.89
CA THR A 216 -3.00 -15.37 10.49
C THR A 216 -2.08 -14.65 9.53
N ARG A 217 -1.71 -13.38 9.82
CA ARG A 217 -0.68 -12.65 9.06
C ARG A 217 0.66 -13.37 9.06
N GLN A 218 1.08 -13.92 10.21
CA GLN A 218 2.34 -14.67 10.30
C GLN A 218 2.29 -15.94 9.44
N LYS A 219 1.19 -16.72 9.50
CA LYS A 219 0.97 -17.88 8.65
C LYS A 219 0.99 -17.51 7.16
N ALA A 220 0.22 -16.50 6.76
CA ALA A 220 0.16 -16.02 5.38
C ALA A 220 1.56 -15.66 4.86
N SER A 221 2.31 -14.88 5.63
CA SER A 221 3.66 -14.46 5.24
C SER A 221 4.65 -15.63 5.16
N GLN A 222 4.54 -16.63 6.04
CA GLN A 222 5.35 -17.85 5.94
C GLN A 222 5.03 -18.65 4.66
N MET A 223 3.76 -18.71 4.27
CA MET A 223 3.34 -19.38 3.04
C MET A 223 3.85 -18.64 1.80
N LEU A 224 3.70 -17.30 1.77
CA LEU A 224 4.25 -16.45 0.71
C LEU A 224 5.77 -16.60 0.59
N TYR A 225 6.50 -16.62 1.71
CA TYR A 225 7.95 -16.84 1.73
C TYR A 225 8.35 -18.20 1.12
N ARG A 226 7.59 -19.26 1.42
CA ARG A 226 7.85 -20.61 0.88
C ARG A 226 7.51 -20.71 -0.60
N ALA A 227 6.48 -19.99 -1.06
CA ALA A 227 6.05 -19.97 -2.45
C ALA A 227 6.98 -19.16 -3.37
N LEU A 228 7.73 -18.21 -2.81
CA LEU A 228 8.61 -17.34 -3.58
C LEU A 228 9.97 -18.03 -3.84
N LYS A 229 10.47 -17.95 -5.07
CA LYS A 229 11.83 -18.37 -5.43
C LYS A 229 12.87 -17.54 -4.68
N ASP A 230 14.10 -18.06 -4.63
CA ASP A 230 15.23 -17.29 -4.13
C ASP A 230 15.46 -16.07 -5.01
N GLN A 231 15.74 -14.92 -4.39
CA GLN A 231 15.75 -13.60 -5.05
C GLN A 231 14.42 -13.13 -5.65
N GLY A 232 13.33 -13.87 -5.46
CA GLY A 232 12.01 -13.46 -5.91
C GLY A 232 11.52 -12.20 -5.18
N VAL A 233 10.55 -11.54 -5.80
CA VAL A 233 10.00 -10.25 -5.34
C VAL A 233 8.56 -10.42 -4.85
N LEU A 234 8.28 -9.94 -3.64
CA LEU A 234 6.94 -9.82 -3.07
C LEU A 234 6.50 -8.35 -3.13
N PHE A 235 5.35 -8.08 -3.74
CA PHE A 235 4.66 -6.79 -3.71
C PHE A 235 3.53 -6.83 -2.70
N VAL A 236 3.43 -5.80 -1.85
CA VAL A 236 2.37 -5.64 -0.85
C VAL A 236 1.67 -4.30 -0.97
N GLY A 237 0.54 -4.13 -0.28
CA GLY A 237 -0.17 -2.86 -0.19
C GLY A 237 0.55 -1.88 0.76
N HIS A 238 0.31 -0.59 0.54
CA HIS A 238 0.90 0.50 1.34
C HIS A 238 0.67 0.32 2.86
N ALA A 239 -0.54 -0.10 3.28
CA ALA A 239 -0.89 -0.30 4.69
C ALA A 239 -0.32 -1.61 5.29
N GLU A 240 0.35 -2.44 4.49
CA GLU A 240 0.79 -3.79 4.88
C GLU A 240 2.30 -3.86 5.12
N MET A 241 3.02 -2.76 4.88
CA MET A 241 4.47 -2.67 5.00
C MET A 241 4.95 -3.14 6.39
N SER A 242 4.38 -2.57 7.45
CA SER A 242 4.66 -2.91 8.87
C SER A 242 4.46 -4.39 9.19
N GLN A 243 3.61 -5.08 8.44
CA GLN A 243 3.23 -6.48 8.67
C GLN A 243 4.23 -7.48 8.06
N ILE A 244 5.05 -7.03 7.11
CA ILE A 244 6.12 -7.83 6.48
C ILE A 244 7.46 -7.60 7.17
N PHE A 245 7.65 -6.46 7.85
CA PHE A 245 8.87 -6.14 8.59
C PHE A 245 9.10 -7.12 9.76
N GLY A 246 10.30 -7.71 9.81
CA GLY A 246 10.70 -8.75 10.78
C GLY A 246 10.77 -10.16 10.20
N GLN A 247 10.31 -10.36 8.96
CA GLN A 247 10.42 -11.61 8.23
C GLN A 247 11.60 -11.58 7.26
N ARG A 248 11.96 -12.72 6.67
CA ARG A 248 13.10 -12.93 5.76
C ARG A 248 12.89 -12.22 4.40
N PHE A 249 12.55 -10.93 4.44
CA PHE A 249 12.30 -10.06 3.31
C PHE A 249 13.07 -8.76 3.50
N THR A 250 13.70 -8.27 2.44
CA THR A 250 14.44 -7.00 2.43
C THR A 250 13.71 -6.02 1.51
N PRO A 251 13.38 -4.80 1.96
CA PRO A 251 12.71 -3.82 1.12
C PRO A 251 13.58 -3.45 -0.09
N VAL A 252 12.93 -3.31 -1.25
CA VAL A 252 13.55 -2.81 -2.47
C VAL A 252 13.68 -1.29 -2.38
N GLN A 253 14.82 -0.75 -2.80
CA GLN A 253 15.04 0.69 -2.90
C GLN A 253 14.42 1.25 -4.19
N TYR A 254 13.09 1.24 -4.28
CA TYR A 254 12.33 1.86 -5.37
C TYR A 254 11.08 2.55 -4.78
N PRO A 255 10.98 3.89 -4.88
CA PRO A 255 9.91 4.64 -4.23
C PRO A 255 8.52 4.13 -4.62
N PHE A 256 7.63 3.97 -3.65
CA PHE A 256 6.24 3.52 -3.82
C PHE A 256 6.03 2.17 -4.53
N ALA A 257 7.09 1.40 -4.78
CA ALA A 257 6.93 0.07 -5.34
C ALA A 257 6.26 -0.90 -4.36
N PHE A 258 6.40 -0.64 -3.05
CA PHE A 258 5.96 -1.53 -1.96
C PHE A 258 6.45 -2.97 -2.19
N ALA A 259 7.70 -3.10 -2.64
CA ALA A 259 8.30 -4.34 -3.08
C ALA A 259 9.40 -4.80 -2.13
N TYR A 260 9.49 -6.11 -1.92
CA TYR A 260 10.44 -6.75 -1.02
C TYR A 260 11.09 -7.95 -1.70
N ARG A 261 12.41 -8.11 -1.56
CA ARG A 261 13.13 -9.30 -2.04
C ARG A 261 13.20 -10.36 -0.96
N LYS A 262 13.07 -11.62 -1.35
CA LYS A 262 13.29 -12.76 -0.44
C LYS A 262 14.74 -12.76 0.06
N SER A 263 14.92 -12.61 1.36
CA SER A 263 16.21 -12.78 2.02
C SER A 263 16.45 -14.26 2.28
N LEU A 264 17.61 -14.76 1.87
CA LEU A 264 18.05 -16.09 2.28
C LEU A 264 18.49 -16.04 3.76
N PRO A 265 18.21 -17.08 4.55
CA PRO A 265 18.88 -17.22 5.84
C PRO A 265 20.40 -17.24 5.60
N PRO A 266 21.20 -16.60 6.47
CA PRO A 266 22.64 -16.66 6.35
C PRO A 266 23.08 -18.13 6.36
N LYS A 267 23.91 -18.53 5.40
CA LYS A 267 24.50 -19.88 5.39
C LYS A 267 25.24 -20.07 6.71
N VAL A 268 25.03 -21.20 7.38
CA VAL A 268 25.77 -21.57 8.59
C VAL A 268 27.26 -21.61 8.23
N GLY A 269 28.00 -20.56 8.59
CA GLY A 269 29.37 -20.31 8.16
C GLY A 269 29.71 -18.81 8.01
N ASP A 270 28.73 -17.98 7.65
CA ASP A 270 28.89 -16.53 7.45
C ASP A 270 28.54 -15.72 8.71
N ARG A 271 29.07 -16.12 9.89
CA ARG A 271 29.14 -15.17 11.01
C ARG A 271 30.32 -14.23 10.75
N PRO A 272 30.12 -12.91 10.59
CA PRO A 272 31.24 -11.98 10.68
C PRO A 272 31.87 -12.17 12.06
N LYS A 273 33.19 -12.43 12.10
CA LYS A 273 33.93 -12.37 13.36
C LYS A 273 33.67 -11.00 13.98
N PRO A 274 33.25 -10.91 15.25
CA PRO A 274 33.08 -9.61 15.90
C PRO A 274 34.42 -8.88 15.84
N LYS A 275 34.43 -7.69 15.24
CA LYS A 275 35.59 -6.79 15.31
C LYS A 275 35.84 -6.48 16.79
N PRO A 276 37.10 -6.51 17.27
CA PRO A 276 37.40 -6.14 18.65
C PRO A 276 36.91 -4.71 18.91
N ALA A 277 36.13 -4.53 19.98
CA ALA A 277 35.70 -3.22 20.42
C ALA A 277 36.94 -2.40 20.84
N GLU A 278 37.19 -1.29 20.15
CA GLU A 278 38.13 -0.28 20.63
C GLU A 278 37.57 0.32 21.92
N ARG A 279 38.32 0.15 23.02
CA ARG A 279 38.05 0.78 24.31
C ARG A 279 38.37 2.28 24.21
N SER A 280 37.36 3.12 24.23
CA SER A 280 37.53 4.54 24.53
C SER A 280 37.69 4.74 26.05
N LEU A 281 38.81 5.35 26.47
CA LEU A 281 39.07 5.75 27.85
C LEU A 281 38.24 7.00 28.24
N PRO A 282 37.88 7.19 29.52
CA PRO A 282 37.07 8.31 29.97
C PRO A 282 37.92 9.55 30.28
N THR A 283 37.42 10.75 29.95
CA THR A 283 38.00 12.03 30.40
C THR A 283 37.02 12.75 31.32
N LEU A 284 37.43 12.97 32.58
CA LEU A 284 36.75 13.80 33.57
C LEU A 284 36.80 15.29 33.21
N GLY A 285 35.73 16.02 33.58
CA GLY A 285 35.40 17.36 33.11
C GLY A 285 35.97 18.55 33.89
N THR A 286 35.43 19.73 33.57
CA THR A 286 35.53 20.94 34.41
C THR A 286 34.34 21.87 34.12
N VAL A 287 33.83 22.49 35.19
CA VAL A 287 32.56 23.22 35.31
C VAL A 287 32.70 24.71 34.96
N ALA A 288 31.57 25.32 34.56
CA ALA A 288 31.32 26.71 34.15
C ALA A 288 31.67 27.80 35.21
N PRO A 289 31.64 29.09 34.82
CA PRO A 289 30.49 29.93 35.21
C PRO A 289 30.06 31.05 34.20
N GLN A 290 28.83 31.55 34.40
CA GLN A 290 28.22 32.80 33.88
C GLN A 290 27.81 33.68 35.10
N PRO A 291 27.24 34.91 34.96
CA PRO A 291 27.35 35.99 33.95
C PRO A 291 27.52 37.41 34.61
N SER A 292 27.63 38.49 33.80
CA SER A 292 26.85 39.77 33.89
C SER A 292 27.57 40.96 33.23
N ALA A 293 26.77 41.82 32.59
CA ALA A 293 27.13 42.98 31.73
C ALA A 293 27.83 44.16 32.44
N PRO A 294 28.34 45.15 31.67
CA PRO A 294 27.58 46.41 31.57
C PRO A 294 27.57 47.04 30.17
N GLY A 295 26.53 47.84 29.88
CA GLY A 295 26.42 48.66 28.68
C GLY A 295 27.01 50.07 28.87
N LEU A 296 27.32 50.73 27.75
CA LEU A 296 27.14 52.18 27.49
C LEU A 296 27.70 52.54 26.10
N SER A 297 26.79 53.02 25.25
CA SER A 297 26.83 54.17 24.31
C SER A 297 28.02 54.48 23.36
N LEU A 298 27.62 54.66 22.09
CA LEU A 298 28.18 55.30 20.88
C LEU A 298 28.76 56.73 21.07
N PRO A 299 29.21 57.49 20.02
CA PRO A 299 29.66 57.18 18.64
C PRO A 299 30.98 57.91 18.23
N GLY A 300 31.52 57.61 17.03
CA GLY A 300 32.55 58.44 16.39
C GLY A 300 32.68 58.17 14.89
N LEU A 301 32.27 59.14 14.07
CA LEU A 301 32.31 59.16 12.61
C LEU A 301 33.65 59.72 12.09
N SER A 302 33.99 59.32 10.86
CA SER A 302 34.81 60.05 9.85
C SER A 302 36.35 60.00 10.04
N LEU A 303 37.22 59.94 9.02
CA LEU A 303 37.13 60.27 7.58
C LEU A 303 38.47 59.84 6.90
N VAL A 304 38.43 59.62 5.56
CA VAL A 304 39.53 59.62 4.55
C VAL A 304 40.65 58.55 4.68
N SER A 305 41.32 58.02 3.63
CA SER A 305 41.39 58.34 2.20
C SER A 305 42.01 57.16 1.41
N SER A 306 41.73 57.18 0.09
CA SER A 306 42.66 56.83 -1.01
C SER A 306 43.02 55.36 -1.27
N GLY A 307 42.73 54.89 -2.49
CA GLY A 307 43.46 53.77 -3.07
C GLY A 307 42.74 53.01 -4.18
N ARG A 308 42.80 53.54 -5.40
CA ARG A 308 42.29 52.98 -6.65
C ARG A 308 42.85 51.58 -6.94
N SER A 309 42.01 50.57 -7.10
CA SER A 309 42.26 49.42 -7.98
C SER A 309 40.95 48.71 -8.31
N LEU A 310 40.64 48.60 -9.61
CA LEU A 310 39.58 47.75 -10.14
C LEU A 310 40.16 46.35 -10.34
N PRO A 311 39.50 45.31 -9.81
CA PRO A 311 39.39 44.07 -10.56
C PRO A 311 37.95 43.56 -10.63
N SER A 312 37.55 43.20 -11.86
CA SER A 312 36.64 42.11 -12.24
C SER A 312 35.43 41.80 -11.35
N LYS A 313 34.23 41.93 -11.93
CA LYS A 313 32.96 41.38 -11.43
C LYS A 313 33.16 39.99 -10.83
N PRO A 314 32.74 39.75 -9.57
CA PRO A 314 32.61 38.40 -9.05
C PRO A 314 31.56 37.65 -9.86
N GLN A 315 31.94 36.54 -10.49
CA GLN A 315 30.98 35.51 -10.87
C GLN A 315 30.24 35.07 -9.60
N PRO A 316 28.91 34.96 -9.61
CA PRO A 316 28.21 34.32 -8.51
C PRO A 316 28.66 32.85 -8.47
N THR A 317 29.28 32.48 -7.35
CA THR A 317 29.40 31.09 -6.93
C THR A 317 28.01 30.45 -6.98
N PRO A 318 27.87 29.20 -7.47
CA PRO A 318 26.59 28.51 -7.41
C PRO A 318 26.23 28.33 -5.93
N GLN A 319 25.23 29.09 -5.48
CA GLN A 319 24.52 28.79 -4.25
C GLN A 319 23.99 27.35 -4.38
N PRO A 320 24.06 26.50 -3.33
CA PRO A 320 23.33 25.25 -3.32
C PRO A 320 21.87 25.59 -3.60
N ALA A 321 21.34 25.09 -4.71
CA ALA A 321 19.96 25.28 -5.06
C ALA A 321 19.12 24.88 -3.83
N THR A 322 18.36 25.83 -3.30
CA THR A 322 17.23 25.51 -2.44
C THR A 322 16.46 24.40 -3.15
N PRO A 323 16.33 23.20 -2.56
CA PRO A 323 15.64 22.11 -3.24
C PRO A 323 14.24 22.60 -3.54
N GLU A 324 13.88 22.59 -4.83
CA GLU A 324 12.56 22.98 -5.28
C GLU A 324 11.50 22.19 -4.48
N PRO A 325 10.34 22.80 -4.17
CA PRO A 325 9.31 22.17 -3.35
C PRO A 325 8.98 20.74 -3.84
N ASP A 326 8.84 20.54 -5.15
CA ASP A 326 8.53 19.23 -5.74
C ASP A 326 9.61 18.16 -5.44
N ASN A 327 10.88 18.57 -5.31
CA ASN A 327 11.98 17.70 -4.96
C ASN A 327 11.95 17.31 -3.47
N LEU A 328 11.52 18.21 -2.58
CA LEU A 328 11.37 17.93 -1.15
C LEU A 328 10.26 16.90 -0.89
N LEU A 329 9.15 16.99 -1.61
CA LEU A 329 8.07 16.02 -1.48
C LEU A 329 8.52 14.62 -1.94
N ALA A 330 9.20 14.52 -3.10
CA ALA A 330 9.74 13.25 -3.58
C ALA A 330 10.79 12.64 -2.62
N GLN A 331 11.59 13.47 -1.96
CA GLN A 331 12.56 13.02 -0.95
C GLN A 331 11.87 12.55 0.34
N ALA A 332 10.86 13.28 0.84
CA ALA A 332 10.10 12.89 2.03
C ALA A 332 9.48 11.50 1.83
N ARG A 333 8.91 11.30 0.64
CA ARG A 333 8.34 10.05 0.17
C ARG A 333 9.37 8.91 0.13
N THR A 334 10.57 9.18 -0.41
CA THR A 334 11.67 8.19 -0.43
C THR A 334 12.11 7.77 0.97
N LEU A 335 12.20 8.71 1.92
CA LEU A 335 12.56 8.43 3.30
C LEU A 335 11.48 7.63 4.04
N ALA A 336 10.21 7.87 3.72
CA ALA A 336 9.10 7.09 4.24
C ALA A 336 9.21 5.61 3.85
N ASP A 337 9.52 5.35 2.58
CA ASP A 337 9.70 3.98 2.06
C ASP A 337 10.88 3.26 2.69
N GLN A 338 11.92 4.00 3.09
CA GLN A 338 13.07 3.49 3.84
C GLN A 338 12.77 3.21 5.32
N GLY A 339 11.55 3.49 5.78
CA GLY A 339 11.16 3.40 7.19
C GLY A 339 11.73 4.52 8.05
N ASN A 340 12.37 5.53 7.44
CA ASN A 340 12.93 6.68 8.14
C ASN A 340 11.87 7.76 8.34
N LEU A 341 10.87 7.42 9.15
CA LEU A 341 9.66 8.23 9.32
C LEU A 341 9.98 9.62 9.89
N SER A 342 10.95 9.74 10.80
CA SER A 342 11.33 11.01 11.41
C SER A 342 11.87 12.02 10.40
N GLN A 343 12.73 11.57 9.48
CA GLN A 343 13.26 12.46 8.43
C GLN A 343 12.21 12.77 7.37
N ALA A 344 11.34 11.81 7.03
CA ALA A 344 10.23 12.03 6.11
C ALA A 344 9.24 13.10 6.62
N ILE A 345 8.88 13.02 7.91
CA ILE A 345 8.04 14.02 8.60
C ILE A 345 8.72 15.39 8.54
N TYR A 346 10.01 15.47 8.87
CA TYR A 346 10.76 16.72 8.84
C TYR A 346 10.76 17.38 7.46
N LEU A 347 10.93 16.60 6.38
CA LEU A 347 10.88 17.15 5.03
C LEU A 347 9.48 17.64 4.64
N CYS A 348 8.43 16.94 5.05
CA CYS A 348 7.05 17.41 4.86
C CYS A 348 6.82 18.75 5.60
N GLU A 349 7.31 18.89 6.83
CA GLU A 349 7.22 20.13 7.58
C GLU A 349 7.99 21.28 6.92
N ILE A 350 9.18 21.01 6.36
CA ILE A 350 9.94 22.01 5.58
C ILE A 350 9.13 22.45 4.35
N PHE A 351 8.59 21.50 3.58
CA PHE A 351 7.77 21.81 2.41
C PHE A 351 6.59 22.71 2.79
N LEU A 352 5.91 22.38 3.89
CA LEU A 352 4.77 23.13 4.39
C LEU A 352 5.13 24.53 4.92
N ARG A 353 6.42 24.82 5.18
CA ARG A 353 6.86 26.21 5.45
C ARG A 353 6.84 27.07 4.20
N SER A 354 7.14 26.50 3.03
CA SER A 354 7.08 27.19 1.73
C SER A 354 5.67 27.21 1.13
N ASP A 355 4.93 26.11 1.21
CA ASP A 355 3.55 26.02 0.70
C ASP A 355 2.62 25.42 1.76
N ARG A 356 1.92 26.31 2.48
CA ARG A 356 0.97 25.96 3.55
C ARG A 356 -0.39 25.50 3.02
N THR A 357 -0.60 25.48 1.71
CA THR A 357 -1.90 25.21 1.08
C THR A 357 -1.97 23.87 0.37
N ASN A 358 -0.87 23.11 0.37
CA ASN A 358 -0.80 21.82 -0.30
C ASN A 358 -1.47 20.70 0.50
N ALA A 359 -2.66 20.28 0.06
CA ALA A 359 -3.42 19.22 0.71
C ALA A 359 -2.76 17.84 0.62
N ASP A 360 -2.02 17.55 -0.45
CA ASP A 360 -1.36 16.25 -0.65
C ASP A 360 -0.21 16.06 0.34
N VAL A 361 0.54 17.13 0.65
CA VAL A 361 1.62 17.07 1.65
C VAL A 361 1.05 16.92 3.07
N TYR A 362 -0.07 17.56 3.39
CA TYR A 362 -0.76 17.30 4.66
C TYR A 362 -1.30 15.87 4.76
N THR A 363 -1.77 15.30 3.65
CA THR A 363 -2.21 13.89 3.61
C THR A 363 -1.05 12.95 3.88
N LEU A 364 0.09 13.16 3.20
CA LEU A 364 1.31 12.37 3.42
C LEU A 364 1.83 12.53 4.84
N LEU A 365 1.91 13.77 5.36
CA LEU A 365 2.36 14.04 6.73
C LEU A 365 1.51 13.28 7.76
N GLY A 366 0.18 13.27 7.58
CA GLY A 366 -0.73 12.52 8.45
C GLY A 366 -0.46 11.01 8.41
N GLN A 367 -0.24 10.44 7.22
CA GLN A 367 0.11 9.02 7.07
C GLN A 367 1.42 8.68 7.80
N LEU A 368 2.44 9.54 7.69
CA LEU A 368 3.74 9.33 8.33
C LEU A 368 3.68 9.45 9.85
N GLN A 369 2.92 10.42 10.36
CA GLN A 369 2.66 10.60 11.78
C GLN A 369 1.91 9.41 12.36
N GLN A 370 0.87 8.93 11.66
CA GLN A 370 0.14 7.73 12.06
C GLN A 370 1.05 6.49 12.08
N ALA A 371 1.88 6.30 11.06
CA ALA A 371 2.86 5.22 11.02
C ALA A 371 3.91 5.31 12.15
N SER A 372 4.17 6.52 12.65
CA SER A 372 5.08 6.79 13.77
C SER A 372 4.40 6.72 15.15
N GLY A 373 3.11 6.40 15.22
CA GLY A 373 2.32 6.38 16.46
C GLY A 373 1.91 7.76 17.00
N GLN A 374 2.10 8.82 16.22
CA GLN A 374 1.71 10.20 16.54
C GLN A 374 0.27 10.45 16.08
N GLU A 375 -0.70 9.82 16.77
CA GLU A 375 -2.10 9.80 16.33
C GLU A 375 -2.76 11.19 16.38
N VAL A 376 -2.43 12.02 17.37
CA VAL A 376 -3.01 13.35 17.55
C VAL A 376 -2.56 14.29 16.42
N GLU A 377 -1.27 14.25 16.09
CA GLU A 377 -0.67 15.03 15.03
C GLU A 377 -1.19 14.56 13.66
N ALA A 378 -1.31 13.24 13.46
CA ALA A 378 -1.87 12.66 12.25
C ALA A 378 -3.30 13.16 11.98
N GLU A 379 -4.13 13.16 13.01
CA GLU A 379 -5.50 13.67 12.95
C GLU A 379 -5.55 15.13 12.49
N GLN A 380 -4.71 15.99 13.09
CA GLN A 380 -4.62 17.42 12.74
C GLN A 380 -4.18 17.59 11.27
N SER A 381 -3.22 16.79 10.81
CA SER A 381 -2.74 16.81 9.43
C SER A 381 -3.84 16.41 8.45
N PHE A 382 -4.61 15.35 8.72
CA PHE A 382 -5.73 14.94 7.88
C PHE A 382 -6.86 15.97 7.86
N GLN A 383 -7.23 16.52 9.02
CA GLN A 383 -8.23 17.60 9.10
C GLN A 383 -7.81 18.81 8.26
N LYS A 384 -6.51 19.15 8.27
CA LYS A 384 -5.98 20.26 7.50
C LYS A 384 -5.97 19.98 6.00
N ALA A 385 -5.63 18.75 5.58
CA ALA A 385 -5.78 18.31 4.20
C ALA A 385 -7.23 18.43 3.71
N ILE A 386 -8.20 17.98 4.53
CA ILE A 386 -9.64 18.06 4.21
C ILE A 386 -10.15 19.50 4.19
N TYR A 387 -9.62 20.37 5.05
CA TYR A 387 -9.95 21.79 5.07
C TYR A 387 -9.51 22.48 3.77
N LEU A 388 -8.27 22.20 3.33
CA LEU A 388 -7.70 22.77 2.10
C LEU A 388 -8.36 22.19 0.85
N GLN A 389 -8.61 20.88 0.84
CA GLN A 389 -9.28 20.19 -0.25
C GLN A 389 -10.43 19.35 0.30
N PRO A 390 -11.67 19.89 0.30
CA PRO A 390 -12.86 19.21 0.81
C PRO A 390 -13.21 17.88 0.11
N ARG A 391 -12.59 17.61 -1.04
CA ARG A 391 -12.72 16.38 -1.83
C ARG A 391 -11.46 15.49 -1.76
N ALA A 392 -10.53 15.74 -0.83
CA ALA A 392 -9.36 14.89 -0.61
C ALA A 392 -9.80 13.55 -0.03
N GLU A 393 -10.11 12.61 -0.92
CA GLU A 393 -10.66 11.30 -0.58
C GLU A 393 -9.69 10.52 0.32
N GLU A 394 -8.40 10.55 0.01
CA GLU A 394 -7.38 9.82 0.75
C GLU A 394 -7.30 10.29 2.22
N ALA A 395 -7.26 11.60 2.47
CA ALA A 395 -7.29 12.16 3.82
C ALA A 395 -8.59 11.83 4.57
N LEU A 396 -9.75 11.83 3.88
CA LEU A 396 -11.03 11.44 4.47
C LEU A 396 -11.05 9.97 4.91
N VAL A 397 -10.48 9.07 4.09
CA VAL A 397 -10.37 7.64 4.41
C VAL A 397 -9.47 7.42 5.61
N HIS A 398 -8.27 8.04 5.63
CA HIS A 398 -7.35 7.88 6.74
C HIS A 398 -7.92 8.45 8.06
N LEU A 399 -8.57 9.62 8.02
CA LEU A 399 -9.23 10.17 9.20
C LEU A 399 -10.38 9.29 9.68
N ALA A 400 -11.16 8.68 8.78
CA ALA A 400 -12.24 7.77 9.15
C ALA A 400 -11.69 6.53 9.88
N LEU A 401 -10.64 5.92 9.34
CA LEU A 401 -9.98 4.77 9.95
C LEU A 401 -9.37 5.11 11.32
N LEU A 402 -8.73 6.28 11.44
CA LEU A 402 -8.16 6.75 12.71
C LEU A 402 -9.26 6.94 13.78
N ARG A 403 -10.42 7.49 13.40
CA ARG A 403 -11.58 7.63 14.30
C ARG A 403 -12.18 6.29 14.72
N GLU A 404 -12.23 5.31 13.83
CA GLU A 404 -12.66 3.94 14.16
C GLU A 404 -11.72 3.30 15.17
N GLN A 405 -10.40 3.44 14.99
CA GLN A 405 -9.39 2.94 15.92
C GLN A 405 -9.52 3.58 17.31
N GLN A 406 -9.86 4.87 17.37
CA GLN A 406 -10.12 5.60 18.62
C GLN A 406 -11.48 5.29 19.26
N GLY A 407 -12.34 4.50 18.59
CA GLY A 407 -13.68 4.15 19.07
C GLY A 407 -14.77 5.20 18.77
N ASP A 408 -14.45 6.30 18.07
CA ASP A 408 -15.42 7.32 17.65
C ASP A 408 -16.11 6.91 16.34
N THR A 409 -16.99 5.93 16.49
CA THR A 409 -17.78 5.34 15.39
C THR A 409 -18.75 6.33 14.73
N SER A 410 -19.21 7.34 15.48
CA SER A 410 -20.14 8.36 14.99
C SER A 410 -19.45 9.27 13.97
N SER A 411 -18.29 9.83 14.34
CA SER A 411 -17.51 10.69 13.43
C SER A 411 -16.99 9.92 12.22
N ALA A 412 -16.53 8.67 12.43
CA ALA A 412 -16.09 7.80 11.34
C ALA A 412 -17.19 7.55 10.31
N THR A 413 -18.42 7.28 10.76
CA THR A 413 -19.56 7.04 9.87
C THR A 413 -19.86 8.25 8.97
N LEU A 414 -19.79 9.46 9.51
CA LEU A 414 -19.99 10.69 8.74
C LEU A 414 -18.91 10.90 7.67
N LEU A 415 -17.65 10.57 8.02
CA LEU A 415 -16.53 10.63 7.08
C LEU A 415 -16.70 9.60 5.95
N TRP A 416 -17.09 8.37 6.27
CA TRP A 416 -17.38 7.33 5.28
C TRP A 416 -18.55 7.68 4.35
N GLN A 417 -19.62 8.28 4.88
CA GLN A 417 -20.73 8.79 4.06
C GLN A 417 -20.26 9.88 3.08
N ARG A 418 -19.34 10.75 3.52
CA ARG A 418 -18.75 11.77 2.66
C ARG A 418 -17.87 11.16 1.57
N VAL A 419 -17.04 10.17 1.90
CA VAL A 419 -16.26 9.40 0.91
C VAL A 419 -17.18 8.74 -0.11
N HIS A 420 -18.27 8.11 0.34
CA HIS A 420 -19.23 7.45 -0.55
C HIS A 420 -19.92 8.41 -1.52
N ARG A 421 -20.30 9.61 -1.04
CA ARG A 421 -20.87 10.68 -1.89
C ARG A 421 -19.88 11.19 -2.93
N LEU A 422 -18.61 11.34 -2.57
CA LEU A 422 -17.57 11.76 -3.52
C LEU A 422 -17.35 10.72 -4.62
N ARG A 423 -17.51 9.43 -4.29
CA ARG A 423 -17.38 8.31 -5.24
C ARG A 423 -18.60 8.09 -6.13
N SER A 424 -19.77 8.60 -5.75
CA SER A 424 -21.05 8.39 -6.43
C SER A 424 -21.76 9.72 -6.77
N PRO A 425 -21.27 10.50 -7.74
CA PRO A 425 -21.79 11.85 -8.03
C PRO A 425 -23.17 11.90 -8.71
N GLN A 426 -23.84 10.77 -8.94
CA GLN A 426 -25.12 10.71 -9.69
C GLN A 426 -26.40 10.63 -8.83
N ALA A 427 -26.32 10.80 -7.50
CA ALA A 427 -27.51 10.75 -6.65
C ALA A 427 -28.23 12.10 -6.46
N ASP A 428 -27.66 13.21 -6.94
CA ASP A 428 -28.25 14.55 -6.80
C ASP A 428 -28.44 15.22 -8.18
N LEU A 429 -29.51 14.85 -8.87
CA LEU A 429 -30.25 15.74 -9.76
C LEU A 429 -31.72 15.69 -9.32
N PRO A 430 -32.39 16.85 -9.26
CA PRO A 430 -33.47 17.16 -8.32
C PRO A 430 -34.72 16.29 -8.41
#